data_AF-A0AAE0L3A6-F1
#
_entry.id   AF-A0AAE0L3A6-F1
#
_cell.length_a   1.000
_cell.length_b   1.000
_cell.length_c   1.000
_cell.angle_alpha   90.00
_cell.angle_beta   90.00
_cell.angle_gamma   90.00
#
_symmetry.space_group_name_H-M   'P 1'
#
loop_
_entity.id
_entity.type
_entity.pdbx_description
1 polymer ?
#
loop_
_entity_poly.entity_id
_entity_poly.type
_entity_poly.pdbx_seq_one_letter_code
_entity_poly.pdbx_strand_id
1 'polypeptide(L)'
;LTGVYLQAGSDLSLLEEAVQFIRTATDEQFIIHGSVFIPSKRFLAQMKFRPWNGVFLSGEYYSSVENAERITQQVLGIYREYGVVPLMECNINTCKDLQHAHDFLWQGVSHDLHAISDETQGSPKRMRHGRVSSDICT
;
A
#
# COMPACT_ATOMS: atom_id res chain seq x y z
N LEU A 1 -8.94 -17.27 8.31
CA LEU A 1 -8.11 -16.49 7.36
C LEU A 1 -6.66 -16.76 7.72
N THR A 2 -5.96 -17.47 6.85
CA THR A 2 -4.53 -17.76 7.01
C THR A 2 -3.78 -16.87 6.04
N GLY A 3 -2.69 -16.25 6.49
CA GLY A 3 -1.91 -15.37 5.66
C GLY A 3 -0.56 -15.05 6.28
N VAL A 4 0.24 -14.32 5.52
CA VAL A 4 1.56 -13.86 5.93
C VAL A 4 1.66 -12.35 5.75
N TYR A 5 2.54 -11.75 6.54
CA TYR A 5 2.89 -10.33 6.46
C TYR A 5 4.36 -10.25 6.11
N LEU A 6 4.65 -9.71 4.93
CA LEU A 6 6.01 -9.45 4.48
C LEU A 6 6.48 -8.12 5.07
N GLN A 7 7.63 -8.18 5.72
CA GLN A 7 8.38 -7.00 6.13
C GLN A 7 8.78 -6.19 4.89
N ALA A 8 8.81 -4.87 5.01
CA ALA A 8 9.27 -3.99 3.95
C ALA A 8 10.74 -4.28 3.58
N GLY A 9 11.04 -4.24 2.28
CA GLY A 9 12.38 -4.40 1.73
C GLY A 9 12.51 -3.78 0.35
N SER A 10 13.74 -3.49 -0.07
CA SER A 10 14.01 -2.86 -1.37
C SER A 10 14.83 -3.73 -2.33
N ASP A 11 15.02 -5.01 -2.03
CA ASP A 11 15.62 -5.96 -2.96
C ASP A 11 14.50 -6.55 -3.82
N LEU A 12 14.39 -6.07 -5.06
CA LEU A 12 13.29 -6.42 -5.95
C LEU A 12 13.36 -7.89 -6.37
N SER A 13 14.57 -8.40 -6.65
CA SER A 13 14.77 -9.78 -7.10
C SER A 13 14.44 -10.77 -5.99
N LEU A 14 14.92 -10.52 -4.77
CA LEU A 14 14.60 -11.38 -3.63
C LEU A 14 13.12 -11.29 -3.25
N LEU A 15 12.50 -10.12 -3.37
CA LEU A 15 11.08 -9.96 -3.12
C LEU A 15 10.25 -10.78 -4.10
N GLU A 16 10.55 -10.67 -5.40
CA GLU A 16 9.86 -11.42 -6.44
C GLU A 16 10.01 -12.93 -6.24
N GLU A 17 11.23 -13.41 -5.99
CA GLU A 17 11.50 -14.82 -5.69
C GLU A 17 10.69 -15.30 -4.47
N ALA A 18 10.67 -14.51 -3.39
CA ALA A 18 9.95 -14.87 -2.16
C ALA A 18 8.43 -14.95 -2.39
N VAL A 19 7.85 -13.97 -3.08
CA VAL A 19 6.40 -13.96 -3.35
C VAL A 19 6.02 -15.09 -4.31
N GLN A 20 6.84 -15.35 -5.35
CA GLN A 20 6.65 -16.48 -6.24
C GLN A 20 6.70 -17.81 -5.49
N PHE A 21 7.67 -17.97 -4.58
CA PHE A 21 7.77 -19.16 -3.74
C PHE A 21 6.50 -19.36 -2.89
N ILE A 22 6.02 -18.32 -2.21
CA ILE A 22 4.79 -18.42 -1.40
C ILE A 22 3.61 -18.80 -2.30
N ARG A 23 3.45 -18.17 -3.46
CA ARG A 23 2.36 -18.47 -4.39
C ARG A 23 2.39 -19.88 -4.96
N THR A 24 3.56 -20.49 -5.10
CA THR A 24 3.67 -21.91 -5.50
C THR A 24 3.40 -22.87 -4.34
N ALA A 25 3.63 -22.44 -3.10
CA ALA A 25 3.44 -23.24 -1.89
C ALA A 25 2.03 -23.12 -1.27
N THR A 26 1.21 -22.16 -1.71
CA THR A 26 -0.10 -21.86 -1.12
C THR A 26 -1.18 -21.72 -2.19
N ASP A 27 -2.45 -21.91 -1.83
CA ASP A 27 -3.59 -21.64 -2.72
C ASP A 27 -3.97 -20.14 -2.78
N GLU A 28 -4.94 -19.82 -3.61
CA GLU A 28 -5.44 -18.45 -3.82
C GLU A 28 -6.15 -17.85 -2.59
N GLN A 29 -6.60 -18.68 -1.64
CA GLN A 29 -7.23 -18.21 -0.41
C GLN A 29 -6.20 -17.72 0.62
N PHE A 30 -4.92 -18.08 0.44
CA PHE A 30 -3.83 -17.60 1.27
C PHE A 30 -3.49 -16.14 0.95
N ILE A 31 -3.69 -15.26 1.93
CA ILE A 31 -3.49 -13.83 1.74
C ILE A 31 -2.04 -13.45 2.08
N ILE A 32 -1.37 -12.82 1.12
CA ILE A 32 -0.05 -12.22 1.33
C ILE A 32 -0.25 -10.72 1.51
N HIS A 33 0.17 -10.19 2.64
CA HIS A 33 0.27 -8.76 2.87
C HIS A 33 1.71 -8.32 2.73
N GLY A 34 1.95 -7.14 2.15
CA GLY A 34 3.30 -6.63 1.95
C GLY A 34 3.43 -5.19 2.41
N SER A 35 4.39 -4.92 3.28
CA SER A 35 4.56 -3.59 3.88
C SER A 35 5.39 -2.68 2.97
N VAL A 36 4.95 -1.44 2.78
CA VAL A 36 5.68 -0.37 2.08
C VAL A 36 5.66 0.92 2.90
N PHE A 37 6.69 1.74 2.74
CA PHE A 37 6.76 3.07 3.33
C PHE A 37 6.43 4.13 2.29
N ILE A 38 5.87 5.27 2.72
CA ILE A 38 5.92 6.50 1.90
C ILE A 38 7.30 7.14 2.11
N PRO A 39 8.16 7.20 1.08
CA PRO A 39 9.46 7.81 1.24
C PRO A 39 9.36 9.30 1.55
N SER A 40 10.23 9.77 2.45
CA SER A 40 10.37 11.19 2.73
C SER A 40 11.79 11.47 3.20
N LYS A 41 12.23 12.73 3.12
CA LYS A 41 13.57 13.13 3.61
C LYS A 41 13.77 12.75 5.08
N ARG A 42 12.73 12.93 5.91
CA ARG A 42 12.73 12.57 7.33
C ARG A 42 12.85 11.05 7.51
N PHE A 43 12.05 10.28 6.79
CA PHE A 43 12.07 8.81 6.86
C PHE A 43 13.45 8.26 6.46
N LEU A 44 14.00 8.72 5.32
CA LEU A 44 15.31 8.27 4.86
C LEU A 44 16.42 8.64 5.85
N ALA A 45 16.39 9.85 6.43
CA ALA A 45 17.36 10.25 7.45
C ALA A 45 17.27 9.36 8.70
N GLN A 46 16.05 9.05 9.16
CA GLN A 46 15.83 8.14 10.29
C GLN A 46 16.37 6.74 10.00
N MET A 47 16.01 6.15 8.86
CA MET A 47 16.43 4.79 8.50
C MET A 47 17.93 4.68 8.25
N LYS A 48 18.59 5.74 7.76
CA LYS A 48 20.06 5.80 7.68
C LYS A 48 20.73 5.84 9.05
N PHE A 49 20.17 6.62 9.98
CA PHE A 49 20.77 6.81 11.30
C PHE A 49 20.53 5.61 12.22
N ARG A 50 19.30 5.07 12.22
CA ARG A 50 18.90 3.88 12.96
C ARG A 50 17.94 3.05 12.11
N PRO A 51 18.49 2.17 11.26
CA PRO A 51 17.69 1.21 10.53
C PRO A 51 16.84 0.38 11.48
N TRP A 52 15.62 0.06 11.07
CA TRP A 52 14.79 -0.89 11.82
C TRP A 52 15.30 -2.30 11.65
N ASN A 53 15.32 -3.07 12.75
CA ASN A 53 15.76 -4.45 12.73
C ASN A 53 14.91 -5.27 11.76
N GLY A 54 15.58 -6.03 10.89
CA GLY A 54 14.91 -6.87 9.89
C GLY A 54 14.41 -6.15 8.65
N VAL A 55 14.54 -4.82 8.54
CA VAL A 55 14.22 -4.06 7.31
C VAL A 55 15.50 -3.83 6.52
N PHE A 56 15.50 -4.28 5.26
CA PHE A 56 16.61 -4.04 4.33
C PHE A 56 16.21 -3.03 3.26
N LEU A 57 16.93 -1.89 3.22
CA LEU A 57 16.82 -0.91 2.15
C LEU A 57 18.21 -0.67 1.55
N SER A 58 18.30 -0.63 0.23
CA SER A 58 19.54 -0.56 -0.53
C SER A 58 20.17 0.84 -0.44
N GLY A 59 21.46 0.94 -0.76
CA GLY A 59 22.13 2.23 -0.89
C GLY A 59 21.46 3.15 -1.92
N GLU A 60 20.92 2.57 -3.00
CA GLU A 60 20.16 3.30 -4.00
C GLU A 60 18.84 3.84 -3.44
N TYR A 61 18.10 3.03 -2.67
CA TYR A 61 16.91 3.48 -1.97
C TYR A 61 17.21 4.68 -1.05
N TYR A 62 18.37 4.67 -0.40
CA TYR A 62 18.81 5.75 0.46
C TYR A 62 19.35 6.99 -0.26
N SER A 63 19.59 6.93 -1.58
CA SER A 63 20.31 8.00 -2.29
C SER A 63 19.48 9.29 -2.44
N SER A 64 18.17 9.17 -2.67
CA SER A 64 17.25 10.31 -2.75
C SER A 64 15.80 9.88 -2.49
N VAL A 65 14.90 10.83 -2.27
CA VAL A 65 13.46 10.52 -2.10
C VAL A 65 12.89 9.97 -3.41
N GLU A 66 13.30 10.53 -4.54
CA GLU A 66 12.86 10.13 -5.87
C GLU A 66 13.28 8.67 -6.17
N ASN A 67 14.50 8.27 -5.80
CA ASN A 67 14.93 6.88 -5.96
C ASN A 67 14.20 5.93 -5.01
N ALA A 68 13.95 6.34 -3.76
CA ALA A 68 13.14 5.56 -2.84
C ALA A 68 11.70 5.38 -3.35
N GLU A 69 11.09 6.44 -3.88
CA GLU A 69 9.75 6.40 -4.48
C GLU A 69 9.73 5.46 -5.68
N ARG A 70 10.70 5.61 -6.60
CA ARG A 70 10.84 4.74 -7.77
C ARG A 70 10.92 3.26 -7.39
N ILE A 71 11.76 2.92 -6.41
CA ILE A 71 11.90 1.52 -5.95
C ILE A 71 10.64 1.04 -5.24
N THR A 72 10.00 1.89 -4.43
CA THR A 72 8.74 1.53 -3.77
C THR A 72 7.62 1.27 -4.78
N GLN A 73 7.57 2.05 -5.87
CA GLN A 73 6.63 1.79 -6.98
C GLN A 73 6.93 0.47 -7.70
N GLN A 74 8.19 0.08 -7.84
CA GLN A 74 8.55 -1.25 -8.36
C GLN A 74 8.10 -2.38 -7.43
N VAL A 75 8.26 -2.21 -6.11
CA VAL A 75 7.71 -3.15 -5.10
C VAL A 75 6.19 -3.27 -5.23
N LEU A 76 5.48 -2.15 -5.36
CA LEU A 76 4.02 -2.15 -5.59
C LEU A 76 3.63 -2.82 -6.92
N GLY A 77 4.48 -2.71 -7.94
CA GLY A 77 4.35 -3.44 -9.21
C GLY A 77 4.36 -4.96 -9.00
N ILE A 78 5.37 -5.47 -8.29
CA ILE A 78 5.46 -6.89 -7.92
C ILE A 78 4.24 -7.29 -7.08
N TYR A 79 3.83 -6.47 -6.12
CA TYR A 79 2.66 -6.78 -5.30
C TYR A 79 1.40 -6.95 -6.13
N ARG A 80 1.18 -6.06 -7.10
CA ARG A 80 0.03 -6.15 -8.01
C ARG A 80 0.08 -7.40 -8.87
N GLU A 81 1.24 -7.71 -9.44
CA GLU A 81 1.44 -8.88 -10.30
C GLU A 81 1.11 -10.20 -9.58
N TYR A 82 1.49 -10.32 -8.32
CA TYR A 82 1.30 -11.54 -7.53
C TYR A 82 0.11 -11.48 -6.56
N GLY A 83 -0.76 -10.48 -6.66
CA GLY A 83 -1.95 -10.32 -5.82
C GLY A 83 -1.62 -10.15 -4.33
N VAL A 84 -0.51 -9.52 -4.00
CA VAL A 84 -0.15 -9.13 -2.63
C VAL A 84 -0.95 -7.89 -2.25
N VAL A 85 -1.52 -7.91 -1.05
CA VAL A 85 -2.25 -6.76 -0.49
C VAL A 85 -1.24 -5.77 0.10
N PRO A 86 -1.07 -4.57 -0.48
CA PRO A 86 -0.14 -3.59 0.05
C PRO A 86 -0.63 -3.05 1.41
N LEU A 87 0.29 -2.95 2.36
CA LEU A 87 0.11 -2.26 3.63
C LEU A 87 1.03 -1.06 3.66
N MET A 88 0.46 0.13 3.76
CA MET A 88 1.23 1.36 3.77
C MET A 88 1.51 1.80 5.21
N GLU A 89 2.80 1.93 5.53
CA GLU A 89 3.28 2.40 6.81
C GLU A 89 3.69 3.88 6.70
N CYS A 90 2.83 4.77 7.20
CA CYS A 90 3.10 6.19 7.25
C CYS A 90 2.30 6.87 8.37
N ASN A 91 2.75 8.05 8.81
CA ASN A 91 1.97 8.88 9.72
C ASN A 91 0.97 9.71 8.91
N ILE A 92 -0.32 9.59 9.23
CA ILE A 92 -1.37 10.43 8.68
C ILE A 92 -1.79 11.42 9.76
N ASN A 93 -1.38 12.68 9.62
CA ASN A 93 -1.75 13.75 10.56
C ASN A 93 -2.74 14.73 9.94
N THR A 94 -2.76 14.80 8.60
CA THR A 94 -3.59 15.73 7.84
C THR A 94 -4.29 15.02 6.70
N CYS A 95 -5.38 15.60 6.19
CA CYS A 95 -6.04 15.14 4.97
C CYS A 95 -5.10 15.17 3.75
N LYS A 96 -4.10 16.04 3.74
CA LYS A 96 -3.07 16.07 2.69
C LYS A 96 -2.16 14.84 2.75
N ASP A 97 -1.81 14.37 3.95
CA ASP A 97 -1.02 13.14 4.12
C ASP A 97 -1.80 11.94 3.59
N LEU A 98 -3.11 11.88 3.90
CA LEU A 98 -3.99 10.82 3.41
C LEU A 98 -4.12 10.84 1.88
N GLN A 99 -4.35 12.02 1.30
CA GLN A 99 -4.43 12.15 -0.16
C GLN A 99 -3.13 11.73 -0.84
N HIS A 100 -1.99 12.13 -0.28
CA HIS A 100 -0.69 11.74 -0.81
C HIS A 100 -0.47 10.22 -0.73
N ALA A 101 -0.82 9.59 0.39
CA ALA A 101 -0.77 8.14 0.57
C ALA A 101 -1.63 7.40 -0.47
N HIS A 102 -2.86 7.89 -0.67
CA HIS A 102 -3.77 7.37 -1.69
C HIS A 102 -3.18 7.53 -3.10
N ASP A 103 -2.77 8.72 -3.49
CA ASP A 103 -2.25 8.96 -4.84
C ASP A 103 -1.00 8.12 -5.12
N PHE A 104 -0.16 7.91 -4.10
CA PHE A 104 1.03 7.09 -4.20
C PHE A 104 0.71 5.60 -4.39
N LEU A 105 -0.25 5.05 -3.64
CA LEU A 105 -0.66 3.64 -3.77
C LEU A 105 -1.32 3.33 -5.12
N TRP A 106 -2.10 4.28 -5.65
CA TRP A 106 -2.84 4.13 -6.90
C TRP A 106 -2.12 4.73 -8.12
N GLN A 107 -0.86 5.14 -7.96
CA GLN A 107 -0.05 5.64 -9.06
C GLN A 107 0.15 4.54 -10.13
N GLY A 108 -0.06 4.90 -11.40
CA GLY A 108 0.14 3.97 -12.53
C GLY A 108 -0.93 2.88 -12.66
N VAL A 109 -2.03 2.97 -11.90
CA VAL A 109 -3.18 2.06 -12.02
C VAL A 109 -4.21 2.68 -12.97
N SER A 110 -4.42 2.05 -14.12
CA SER A 110 -5.57 2.37 -14.96
C SER A 110 -6.85 2.20 -14.13
N HIS A 111 -7.63 3.27 -13.97
CA HIS A 111 -8.89 3.26 -13.24
C HIS A 111 -9.99 2.57 -14.07
N ASP A 112 -9.84 1.29 -14.36
CA ASP A 112 -10.97 0.45 -14.76
C ASP A 112 -11.58 -0.16 -13.49
N LEU A 113 -12.08 0.72 -12.62
CA LEU A 113 -12.97 0.31 -11.54
C LEU A 113 -14.35 0.07 -12.17
N HIS A 114 -14.62 -1.16 -12.60
CA HIS A 114 -16.00 -1.57 -12.81
C HIS A 114 -16.77 -1.37 -11.51
N ALA A 115 -17.80 -0.53 -11.61
CA ALA A 115 -18.82 -0.39 -10.60
C ALA A 115 -19.26 -1.78 -10.15
N ILE A 116 -18.99 -2.11 -8.88
CA ILE A 116 -19.77 -3.11 -8.18
C ILE A 116 -21.17 -2.49 -8.08
N SER A 117 -21.99 -2.78 -9.09
CA SER A 117 -23.41 -2.44 -9.09
C SER A 117 -24.05 -3.16 -7.91
N ASP A 118 -24.52 -2.36 -6.97
CA ASP A 118 -25.27 -2.74 -5.79
C ASP A 118 -26.62 -3.34 -6.24
N GLU A 119 -26.64 -4.64 -6.54
CA GLU A 119 -27.90 -5.39 -6.67
C GLU A 119 -28.38 -5.81 -5.27
N THR A 120 -29.09 -4.93 -4.60
CA THR A 120 -30.25 -5.34 -3.80
C THR A 120 -31.41 -4.37 -4.01
N GLN A 121 -32.38 -4.81 -4.82
CA GLN A 121 -33.66 -4.14 -4.98
C GLN A 121 -34.45 -4.15 -3.66
N GLY A 122 -34.89 -2.98 -3.22
CA GLY A 122 -35.86 -2.79 -2.13
C GLY A 122 -36.42 -1.36 -2.13
N SER A 123 -37.60 -1.19 -2.73
CA SER A 123 -38.42 0.02 -2.93
C SER A 123 -38.43 1.12 -1.83
N PRO A 124 -38.73 2.40 -2.20
CA PRO A 124 -38.34 3.58 -1.42
C PRO A 124 -39.24 3.86 -0.21
N LYS A 125 -38.63 4.09 0.96
CA LYS A 125 -39.29 4.73 2.11
C LYS A 125 -38.92 6.21 2.22
N ARG A 126 -39.98 7.00 2.25
CA ARG A 126 -40.11 8.46 2.40
C ARG A 126 -39.09 9.11 3.36
N MET A 127 -38.49 10.21 2.89
CA MET A 127 -37.51 11.08 3.57
C MET A 127 -37.82 11.42 5.04
N ARG A 128 -36.76 11.46 5.86
CA ARG A 128 -36.56 12.50 6.88
C ARG A 128 -35.19 13.14 6.65
N HIS A 129 -35.18 14.47 6.52
CA HIS A 129 -33.96 15.27 6.42
C HIS A 129 -33.19 15.21 7.74
N GLY A 130 -32.16 14.36 7.78
CA GLY A 130 -31.08 14.42 8.77
C GLY A 130 -29.86 15.01 8.09
N ARG A 131 -29.38 16.15 8.60
CA ARG A 131 -28.16 16.81 8.12
C ARG A 131 -26.98 15.87 8.44
N VAL A 132 -26.33 15.30 7.42
CA VAL A 132 -25.06 14.60 7.59
C VAL A 132 -23.97 15.67 7.61
N SER A 133 -23.30 15.84 8.74
CA SER A 133 -22.16 16.76 8.89
C SER A 133 -21.00 16.22 8.06
N SER A 134 -20.55 17.00 7.10
CA SER A 134 -19.32 16.78 6.35
C SER A 134 -18.14 17.29 7.16
N ASP A 135 -17.75 16.57 8.22
CA ASP A 135 -16.56 16.90 8.99
C ASP A 135 -15.73 15.64 9.22
N ILE A 136 -14.93 15.30 8.21
CA ILE A 136 -13.69 14.56 8.41
C ILE A 136 -12.59 15.56 8.03
N CYS A 137 -11.72 15.85 9.01
CA CYS A 137 -10.81 17.00 9.13
C CYS A 137 -11.48 18.31 9.57
N THR A 138 -11.55 18.51 10.89
CA THR A 138 -11.49 19.85 11.51
C THR A 138 -10.22 19.95 12.33
#